data_AF-A0A6C0EFD7-F1
#
_entry.id   AF-A0A6C0EFD7-F1
#
_cell.length_a   1.000
_cell.length_b   1.000
_cell.length_c   1.000
_cell.angle_alpha   90.00
_cell.angle_beta   90.00
_cell.angle_gamma   90.00
#
_symmetry.space_group_name_H-M   'P 1'
#
loop_
_entity.id
_entity.type
_entity.pdbx_description
1 polymer ?
#
loop_
_entity_poly.entity_id
_entity_poly.type
_entity_poly.pdbx_seq_one_letter_code
_entity_poly.pdbx_strand_id
1 'polypeptide(L)'
;MSCILYYSNFCNHSKNIIQTLSKTNLGKDIHFICIDKRVKEDNKTYIILENGQRIILPDTVNRVPALLLLNNNYEILYGESILNYFKPKQEVAIKQATNNNIEPMAFSFGGGGASAFGIMSDNYSFLDMNSDDLSAKGNGGVRQMHNYVHTNYMDKESIYTPSDESSIKAGKVPEGLTVEQLQQQREQEFQNLTANGNQRRI
;
A
#
# COMPACT_ATOMS: atom_id res chain seq x y z
N MET A 1 23.44 3.73 2.51
CA MET A 1 24.29 4.29 3.60
C MET A 1 24.95 3.14 4.34
N SER A 2 26.24 2.91 4.12
CA SER A 2 26.92 1.73 4.68
C SER A 2 27.18 1.87 6.18
N CYS A 3 26.61 0.99 6.99
CA CYS A 3 26.88 0.87 8.42
C CYS A 3 27.43 -0.52 8.72
N ILE A 4 28.29 -0.66 9.73
CA ILE A 4 28.83 -1.96 10.14
C ILE A 4 28.26 -2.32 11.50
N LEU A 5 27.57 -3.45 11.59
CA LEU A 5 27.03 -3.98 12.84
C LEU A 5 27.91 -5.11 13.34
N TYR A 6 28.57 -4.89 14.48
CA TYR A 6 29.32 -5.91 15.20
C TYR A 6 28.39 -6.63 16.17
N TYR A 7 28.30 -7.95 16.00
CA TYR A 7 27.46 -8.80 16.82
C TYR A 7 28.18 -10.07 17.28
N SER A 8 27.60 -10.72 18.28
CA SER A 8 28.07 -11.99 18.84
C SER A 8 26.86 -12.92 19.02
N ASN A 9 27.03 -14.21 18.77
CA ASN A 9 25.97 -15.20 18.96
C ASN A 9 25.76 -15.59 20.44
N PHE A 10 26.66 -15.19 21.33
CA PHE A 10 26.55 -15.48 22.76
C PHE A 10 25.78 -14.42 23.55
N CYS A 11 25.49 -13.27 22.95
CA CYS A 11 24.72 -12.21 23.57
C CYS A 11 23.23 -12.30 23.16
N ASN A 12 22.32 -12.14 24.11
CA ASN A 12 20.87 -12.14 23.82
C ASN A 12 20.42 -10.81 23.19
N HIS A 13 21.04 -9.68 23.58
CA HIS A 13 20.68 -8.36 23.03
C HIS A 13 21.02 -8.24 21.54
N SER A 14 22.17 -8.81 21.10
CA SER A 14 22.53 -8.85 19.68
C SER A 14 21.53 -9.68 18.87
N LYS A 15 21.11 -10.86 19.38
CA LYS A 15 20.09 -11.69 18.73
C LYS A 15 18.77 -10.93 18.53
N ASN A 16 18.30 -10.25 19.57
CA ASN A 16 17.07 -9.46 19.49
C ASN A 16 17.18 -8.32 18.48
N ILE A 17 18.32 -7.62 18.43
CA ILE A 17 18.56 -6.53 17.47
C ILE A 17 18.63 -7.07 16.04
N ILE A 18 19.34 -8.17 15.80
CA ILE A 18 19.40 -8.81 14.48
C ILE A 18 18.01 -9.26 14.04
N GLN A 19 17.24 -9.90 14.92
CA GLN A 19 15.88 -10.34 14.60
C GLN A 19 14.95 -9.16 14.26
N THR A 20 15.12 -8.03 14.94
CA THR A 20 14.38 -6.80 14.66
C THR A 20 14.81 -6.21 13.31
N LEU A 21 16.12 -6.14 13.06
CA LEU A 21 16.67 -5.60 11.81
C LEU A 21 16.31 -6.47 10.60
N SER A 22 16.27 -7.79 10.74
CA SER A 22 15.85 -8.72 9.67
C SER A 22 14.40 -8.51 9.22
N LYS A 23 13.53 -8.00 10.10
CA LYS A 23 12.14 -7.64 9.75
C LYS A 23 12.05 -6.34 8.96
N THR A 24 13.06 -5.49 9.08
CA THR A 24 13.13 -4.21 8.35
C THR A 24 13.89 -4.40 7.04
N ASN A 25 13.46 -3.77 5.95
CA ASN A 25 14.14 -3.83 4.65
C ASN A 25 15.51 -3.12 4.61
N LEU A 26 16.13 -2.88 5.78
CA LEU A 26 17.37 -2.14 5.96
C LEU A 26 18.63 -2.99 5.76
N GLY A 27 18.48 -4.29 5.49
CA GLY A 27 19.60 -5.23 5.34
C GLY A 27 20.56 -4.92 4.19
N LYS A 28 20.15 -4.13 3.18
CA LYS A 28 21.01 -3.78 2.03
C LYS A 28 22.14 -2.79 2.38
N ASP A 29 21.93 -2.01 3.44
CA ASP A 29 22.82 -0.92 3.85
C ASP A 29 23.70 -1.30 5.05
N ILE A 30 23.49 -2.49 5.63
CA ILE A 30 24.14 -2.93 6.87
C ILE A 30 25.04 -4.13 6.58
N HIS A 31 26.32 -3.98 6.93
CA HIS A 31 27.28 -5.08 6.94
C HIS A 31 27.30 -5.74 8.32
N PHE A 32 26.94 -7.02 8.37
CA PHE A 32 26.92 -7.80 9.61
C PHE A 32 28.25 -8.53 9.80
N ILE A 33 28.94 -8.25 10.92
CA ILE A 33 30.21 -8.89 11.27
C ILE A 33 30.07 -9.61 12.62
N CYS A 34 30.24 -10.94 12.61
CA CYS A 34 30.39 -11.76 13.81
C CYS A 34 31.76 -11.53 14.45
N ILE A 35 31.82 -11.21 15.74
CA ILE A 35 33.09 -11.07 16.47
C ILE A 35 33.48 -12.30 17.31
N ASP A 36 32.77 -13.42 17.16
CA ASP A 36 32.97 -14.62 17.98
C ASP A 36 34.33 -15.28 17.70
N LYS A 37 34.75 -15.33 16.43
CA LYS A 37 36.05 -15.87 16.00
C LYS A 37 37.07 -14.74 15.96
N ARG A 38 37.80 -14.55 17.06
CA ARG A 38 38.86 -13.54 17.18
C ARG A 38 40.22 -14.15 17.48
N VAL A 39 41.26 -13.65 16.83
CA VAL A 39 42.66 -14.02 17.04
C VAL A 39 43.43 -12.76 17.41
N LYS A 40 44.24 -12.83 18.47
CA LYS A 40 45.17 -11.76 18.83
C LYS A 40 46.53 -12.06 18.20
N GLU A 41 46.97 -11.21 17.30
CA GLU A 41 48.32 -11.22 16.73
C GLU A 41 48.89 -9.80 16.92
N ASP A 42 50.09 -9.69 17.51
CA ASP A 42 50.85 -8.45 17.67
C ASP A 42 50.05 -7.22 18.17
N ASN A 43 49.45 -7.36 19.35
CA ASN A 43 48.64 -6.34 20.04
C ASN A 43 47.35 -5.89 19.33
N LYS A 44 47.03 -6.45 18.15
CA LYS A 44 45.78 -6.14 17.43
C LYS A 44 44.88 -7.38 17.41
N THR A 45 43.58 -7.15 17.57
CA THR A 45 42.59 -8.24 17.55
C THR A 45 42.01 -8.34 16.14
N TYR A 46 42.19 -9.50 15.50
CA TYR A 46 41.66 -9.80 14.19
C TYR A 46 40.40 -10.66 14.31
N ILE A 47 39.38 -10.33 13.53
CA ILE A 47 38.16 -11.13 13.37
C ILE A 47 38.32 -11.99 12.13
N ILE A 48 38.04 -13.28 12.25
CA ILE A 48 37.99 -14.21 11.12
C ILE A 48 36.55 -14.29 10.63
N LEU A 49 36.30 -13.77 9.44
CA LEU A 49 35.02 -13.93 8.74
C LEU A 49 34.81 -15.39 8.32
N GLU A 50 33.56 -15.78 8.08
CA GLU A 50 33.22 -17.14 7.61
C GLU A 50 33.91 -17.51 6.28
N ASN A 51 34.28 -16.51 5.48
CA ASN A 51 35.00 -16.70 4.22
C ASN A 51 36.53 -16.88 4.42
N GLY A 52 37.03 -16.89 5.66
CA GLY A 52 38.45 -16.99 5.99
C GLY A 52 39.23 -15.67 5.94
N GLN A 53 38.58 -14.56 5.55
CA GLN A 53 39.19 -13.24 5.52
C GLN A 53 39.37 -12.68 6.95
N ARG A 54 40.54 -12.08 7.21
CA ARG A 54 40.86 -11.42 8.49
C ARG A 54 40.55 -9.94 8.41
N ILE A 55 39.72 -9.42 9.30
CA ILE A 55 39.43 -7.99 9.46
C ILE A 55 39.98 -7.52 10.81
N ILE A 56 40.54 -6.30 10.84
CA ILE A 56 40.99 -5.69 12.09
C ILE A 56 39.78 -5.19 12.90
N LEU A 57 39.68 -5.59 14.16
CA LEU A 57 38.69 -5.01 15.08
C LEU A 57 39.21 -3.63 15.53
N PRO A 58 38.44 -2.55 15.37
CA PRO A 58 38.78 -1.26 15.94
C PRO A 58 38.75 -1.31 17.47
N ASP A 59 39.76 -0.74 18.13
CA ASP A 59 39.86 -0.67 19.61
C ASP A 59 38.73 0.17 20.24
N THR A 60 37.99 0.91 19.42
CA THR A 60 36.84 1.71 19.83
C THR A 60 35.62 0.84 20.17
N VAL A 61 35.55 -0.41 19.71
CA VAL A 61 34.45 -1.35 19.97
C VAL A 61 34.75 -2.18 21.22
N ASN A 62 34.27 -1.72 22.37
CA ASN A 62 34.48 -2.40 23.65
C ASN A 62 33.36 -3.36 24.06
N ARG A 63 32.16 -3.21 23.49
CA ARG A 63 30.95 -3.97 23.87
C ARG A 63 30.15 -4.35 22.64
N VAL A 64 29.32 -5.38 22.78
CA VAL A 64 28.40 -5.87 21.74
C VAL A 64 26.98 -5.86 22.32
N PRO A 65 25.94 -5.48 21.56
CA PRO A 65 25.93 -5.07 20.15
C PRO A 65 26.42 -3.63 19.93
N ALA A 66 27.23 -3.44 18.89
CA ALA A 66 27.77 -2.14 18.50
C ALA A 66 27.52 -1.88 17.02
N LEU A 67 27.04 -0.69 16.69
CA LEU A 67 26.87 -0.22 15.33
C LEU A 67 27.86 0.90 15.07
N LEU A 68 28.70 0.71 14.06
CA LEU A 68 29.67 1.69 13.61
C LEU A 68 29.12 2.40 12.37
N LEU A 69 28.99 3.73 12.49
CA LEU A 69 28.51 4.61 11.43
C LEU A 69 29.70 5.14 10.62
N LEU A 70 29.84 4.67 9.38
CA LEU A 70 30.90 5.17 8.49
C LEU A 70 30.71 6.64 8.10
N ASN A 71 29.46 7.12 8.08
CA ASN A 71 29.13 8.48 7.65
C ASN A 71 29.27 9.53 8.75
N ASN A 72 29.22 9.13 10.03
CA ASN A 72 29.22 10.06 11.16
C ASN A 72 30.54 9.92 11.94
N ASN A 73 31.67 10.28 11.33
CA ASN A 73 32.97 10.31 12.01
C ASN A 73 33.35 9.01 12.74
N TYR A 74 32.95 7.84 12.23
CA TYR A 74 33.17 6.55 12.88
C TYR A 74 32.57 6.45 14.29
N GLU A 75 31.45 7.16 14.54
CA GLU A 75 30.71 7.08 15.79
C GLU A 75 30.17 5.66 16.02
N ILE A 76 30.19 5.24 17.29
CA ILE A 76 29.71 3.93 17.73
C ILE A 76 28.46 4.09 18.58
N LEU A 77 27.39 3.46 18.11
CA LEU A 77 26.14 3.34 18.84
C LEU A 77 26.04 1.97 19.51
N TYR A 78 25.54 1.95 20.74
CA TYR A 78 25.38 0.73 21.52
C TYR A 78 23.92 0.52 21.92
N GLY A 79 23.52 -0.74 22.07
CA GLY A 79 22.23 -1.12 22.67
C GLY A 79 21.02 -0.47 21.99
N GLU A 80 20.16 0.18 22.78
CA GLU A 80 18.92 0.81 22.30
C GLU A 80 19.15 2.01 21.36
N SER A 81 20.30 2.67 21.45
CA SER A 81 20.65 3.76 20.54
C SER A 81 20.71 3.30 19.08
N ILE A 82 21.04 2.03 18.86
CA ILE A 82 21.00 1.39 17.53
C ILE A 82 19.56 1.38 17.00
N LEU A 83 18.60 0.98 17.83
CA LEU A 83 17.19 0.95 17.44
C LEU A 83 16.66 2.36 17.17
N ASN A 84 16.99 3.32 18.03
CA ASN A 84 16.57 4.72 17.86
C ASN A 84 17.10 5.33 16.56
N TYR A 85 18.30 4.97 16.12
CA TYR A 85 18.85 5.42 14.84
C TYR A 85 18.05 4.88 13.64
N PHE A 86 17.51 3.66 13.73
CA PHE A 86 16.74 3.05 12.64
C PHE A 86 15.24 3.38 12.64
N LYS A 87 14.66 3.78 13.77
CA LYS A 87 13.25 4.23 13.89
C LYS A 87 12.81 5.20 12.79
N PRO A 88 13.50 6.32 12.50
CA PRO A 88 13.03 7.27 11.49
C PRO A 88 12.97 6.65 10.09
N LYS A 89 13.94 5.78 9.74
CA LYS A 89 13.93 5.07 8.46
C LYS A 89 12.78 4.05 8.40
N GLN A 90 12.49 3.40 9.51
CA GLN A 90 11.38 2.46 9.63
C GLN A 90 10.04 3.18 9.46
N GLU A 91 9.85 4.35 10.08
CA GLU A 91 8.62 5.15 9.93
C GLU A 91 8.41 5.61 8.48
N VAL A 92 9.45 6.03 7.77
CA VAL A 92 9.37 6.38 6.35
C VAL A 92 8.97 5.15 5.52
N ALA A 93 9.57 3.99 5.78
CA ALA A 93 9.22 2.76 5.09
C ALA A 93 7.77 2.32 5.37
N ILE A 94 7.30 2.45 6.62
CA ILE A 94 5.91 2.18 6.99
C ILE A 94 4.98 3.16 6.30
N LYS A 95 5.25 4.47 6.32
CA LYS A 95 4.46 5.51 5.63
C LYS A 95 4.33 5.24 4.13
N GLN A 96 5.42 4.82 3.48
CA GLN A 96 5.38 4.43 2.07
C GLN A 96 4.56 3.15 1.85
N ALA A 97 4.76 2.12 2.68
CA ALA A 97 4.04 0.85 2.56
C ALA A 97 2.54 0.99 2.86
N THR A 98 2.16 1.88 3.77
CA THR A 98 0.76 2.14 4.14
C THR A 98 0.12 3.22 3.28
N ASN A 99 0.83 3.82 2.30
CA ASN A 99 0.38 5.02 1.58
C ASN A 99 -0.15 6.10 2.55
N ASN A 100 0.62 6.42 3.60
CA ASN A 100 0.20 7.28 4.71
C ASN A 100 -1.12 6.85 5.36
N ASN A 101 -1.24 5.55 5.58
CA ASN A 101 -2.34 4.91 6.30
C ASN A 101 -3.75 5.08 5.71
N ILE A 102 -3.92 5.56 4.46
CA ILE A 102 -5.24 5.85 3.84
C ILE A 102 -6.23 6.43 4.86
N GLU A 103 -5.75 7.21 5.84
CA GLU A 103 -6.63 7.77 6.83
C GLU A 103 -7.43 8.82 6.08
N PRO A 104 -8.77 8.68 6.01
CA PRO A 104 -9.57 9.65 5.30
C PRO A 104 -9.33 10.99 5.98
N MET A 105 -8.70 11.92 5.27
CA MET A 105 -8.52 13.26 5.83
C MET A 105 -9.93 13.79 6.12
N ALA A 106 -10.16 14.27 7.34
CA ALA A 106 -11.47 14.82 7.74
C ALA A 106 -11.95 15.97 6.84
N PHE A 107 -11.04 16.55 6.04
CA PHE A 107 -11.30 17.60 5.05
C PHE A 107 -11.04 17.18 3.60
N SER A 108 -10.77 15.90 3.33
CA SER A 108 -10.77 15.37 1.96
C SER A 108 -12.23 15.20 1.51
N PHE A 109 -12.88 16.33 1.23
CA PHE A 109 -13.96 16.35 0.24
C PHE A 109 -13.36 15.80 -1.05
N GLY A 110 -13.62 14.51 -1.31
CA GLY A 110 -12.95 13.76 -2.35
C GLY A 110 -13.04 14.50 -3.68
N GLY A 111 -11.88 14.74 -4.31
CA GLY A 111 -11.72 14.86 -5.77
C GLY A 111 -12.69 15.76 -6.54
N GLY A 112 -13.35 16.71 -5.89
CA GLY A 112 -14.38 17.55 -6.47
C GLY A 112 -14.87 18.53 -5.40
N GLY A 113 -14.13 19.61 -5.24
CA GLY A 113 -14.33 20.57 -4.15
C GLY A 113 -15.76 21.09 -4.11
N ALA A 114 -16.38 21.13 -2.92
CA ALA A 114 -17.67 21.77 -2.56
C ALA A 114 -18.92 21.56 -3.46
N SER A 115 -18.79 21.05 -4.68
CA SER A 115 -19.77 21.04 -5.76
C SER A 115 -19.90 19.67 -6.42
N ALA A 116 -19.15 18.65 -5.99
CA ALA A 116 -19.21 17.32 -6.60
C ALA A 116 -20.58 16.64 -6.48
N PHE A 117 -21.43 17.10 -5.56
CA PHE A 117 -22.80 16.62 -5.40
C PHE A 117 -23.86 17.70 -5.62
N GLY A 118 -23.47 18.90 -6.10
CA GLY A 118 -24.38 20.00 -6.42
C GLY A 118 -25.21 20.57 -5.25
N ILE A 119 -25.06 20.03 -4.04
CA ILE A 119 -25.83 20.43 -2.85
C ILE A 119 -24.98 21.44 -2.08
N MET A 120 -25.26 22.73 -2.33
CA MET A 120 -24.78 23.82 -1.49
C MET A 120 -25.78 24.02 -0.35
N SER A 121 -25.29 24.34 0.86
CA SER A 121 -26.19 24.74 1.95
C SER A 121 -26.99 25.98 1.52
N ASP A 122 -28.24 25.98 1.91
CA ASP A 122 -29.20 27.10 1.95
C ASP A 122 -28.63 28.46 2.38
N ASN A 123 -27.48 28.49 3.05
CA ASN A 123 -26.78 29.72 3.40
C ASN A 123 -26.00 30.37 2.23
N TYR A 124 -25.90 29.70 1.07
CA TYR A 124 -25.23 30.23 -0.12
C TYR A 124 -26.19 30.28 -1.31
N SER A 125 -26.34 31.48 -1.88
CA SER A 125 -27.10 31.73 -3.11
C SER A 125 -26.16 31.90 -4.30
N PHE A 126 -26.62 31.54 -5.51
CA PHE A 126 -25.86 31.76 -6.73
C PHE A 126 -25.79 33.26 -7.07
N LEU A 127 -24.68 33.68 -7.69
CA LEU A 127 -24.41 35.08 -8.04
C LEU A 127 -25.34 35.63 -9.13
N ASP A 128 -26.03 34.78 -9.88
CA ASP A 128 -26.92 35.11 -10.99
C ASP A 128 -28.41 35.18 -10.58
N MET A 129 -28.72 35.16 -9.28
CA MET A 129 -30.10 35.16 -8.77
C MET A 129 -30.65 36.58 -8.57
N ASN A 130 -31.88 36.82 -9.05
CA ASN A 130 -32.57 38.11 -8.88
C ASN A 130 -33.10 38.29 -7.45
N SER A 131 -33.28 39.54 -7.00
CA SER A 131 -33.75 39.83 -5.62
C SER A 131 -35.14 39.25 -5.31
N ASP A 132 -36.00 39.15 -6.33
CA ASP A 132 -37.35 38.60 -6.17
C ASP A 132 -37.31 37.10 -5.87
N ASP A 133 -36.34 36.39 -6.46
CA ASP A 133 -36.11 34.96 -6.24
C ASP A 133 -35.45 34.67 -4.89
N LEU A 134 -34.66 35.61 -4.37
CA LEU A 134 -34.07 35.61 -3.02
C LEU A 134 -35.10 35.93 -1.91
N SER A 135 -36.29 36.40 -2.27
CA SER A 135 -37.32 36.75 -1.28
C SER A 135 -37.94 35.51 -0.63
N ALA A 136 -38.53 35.65 0.55
CA ALA A 136 -39.23 34.56 1.25
C ALA A 136 -40.43 33.96 0.49
N LYS A 137 -40.88 34.64 -0.58
CA LYS A 137 -41.95 34.17 -1.49
C LYS A 137 -41.40 33.71 -2.85
N GLY A 138 -40.10 33.87 -3.08
CA GLY A 138 -39.40 33.54 -4.31
C GLY A 138 -39.15 32.04 -4.44
N ASN A 139 -38.94 31.59 -5.68
CA ASN A 139 -38.69 30.18 -5.98
C ASN A 139 -37.17 29.89 -6.06
N GLY A 140 -36.31 30.76 -5.53
CA GLY A 140 -34.85 30.71 -5.68
C GLY A 140 -34.17 29.44 -5.15
N GLY A 141 -34.85 28.64 -4.32
CA GLY A 141 -34.36 27.36 -3.81
C GLY A 141 -34.53 26.16 -4.76
N VAL A 142 -35.47 26.19 -5.71
CA VAL A 142 -35.71 25.01 -6.57
C VAL A 142 -34.63 24.79 -7.63
N ARG A 143 -33.81 25.82 -7.93
CA ARG A 143 -32.65 25.68 -8.82
C ARG A 143 -31.54 24.81 -8.23
N GLN A 144 -31.49 24.68 -6.91
CA GLN A 144 -30.53 23.81 -6.21
C GLN A 144 -30.98 22.33 -6.20
N MET A 145 -32.20 22.03 -6.65
CA MET A 145 -32.73 20.67 -6.66
C MET A 145 -32.26 19.89 -7.89
N HIS A 146 -30.98 19.56 -7.95
CA HIS A 146 -30.41 18.78 -9.06
C HIS A 146 -30.93 17.33 -9.12
N ASN A 147 -31.39 16.77 -7.98
CA ASN A 147 -31.93 15.40 -7.86
C ASN A 147 -33.26 15.32 -7.08
N TYR A 148 -33.85 16.46 -6.72
CA TYR A 148 -35.08 16.51 -5.94
C TYR A 148 -36.18 17.18 -6.75
N VAL A 149 -37.43 16.89 -6.39
CA VAL A 149 -38.55 17.58 -7.01
C VAL A 149 -39.47 18.12 -5.95
N HIS A 150 -40.08 19.27 -6.24
CA HIS A 150 -40.98 19.93 -5.31
C HIS A 150 -42.20 19.04 -4.99
N THR A 151 -42.81 19.25 -3.83
CA THR A 151 -43.96 18.47 -3.37
C THR A 151 -45.16 18.52 -4.31
N ASN A 152 -45.34 19.61 -5.09
CA ASN A 152 -46.41 19.69 -6.09
C ASN A 152 -46.07 19.01 -7.44
N TYR A 153 -44.94 18.30 -7.53
CA TYR A 153 -44.54 17.56 -8.74
C TYR A 153 -45.31 16.25 -8.93
N MET A 154 -45.86 15.69 -7.84
CA MET A 154 -46.55 14.40 -7.86
C MET A 154 -47.80 14.37 -8.74
N ASP A 155 -48.42 15.52 -9.02
CA ASP A 155 -49.66 15.58 -9.80
C ASP A 155 -49.46 15.62 -11.32
N LYS A 156 -48.22 15.75 -11.83
CA LYS A 156 -47.99 16.08 -13.25
C LYS A 156 -47.32 15.03 -14.13
N GLU A 157 -46.61 14.03 -13.59
CA GLU A 157 -45.95 13.01 -14.43
C GLU A 157 -45.99 11.61 -13.79
N SER A 158 -46.71 10.69 -14.41
CA SER A 158 -46.68 9.26 -14.06
C SER A 158 -45.41 8.61 -14.62
N ILE A 159 -44.71 7.81 -13.81
CA ILE A 159 -43.51 7.09 -14.25
C ILE A 159 -43.92 5.99 -15.24
N TYR A 160 -43.31 5.97 -16.43
CA TYR A 160 -43.52 4.90 -17.42
C TYR A 160 -42.81 3.62 -16.96
N THR A 161 -43.56 2.69 -16.38
CA THR A 161 -43.09 1.33 -16.10
C THR A 161 -43.40 0.43 -17.30
N PRO A 162 -42.43 -0.31 -17.86
CA PRO A 162 -42.71 -1.31 -18.89
C PRO A 162 -43.64 -2.40 -18.34
N SER A 163 -44.55 -2.91 -19.19
CA SER A 163 -45.47 -3.97 -18.78
C SER A 163 -44.73 -5.30 -18.57
N ASP A 164 -45.17 -6.08 -17.58
CA ASP A 164 -44.55 -7.34 -17.13
C ASP A 164 -44.43 -8.45 -18.22
N GLU A 165 -44.92 -8.21 -19.43
CA GLU A 165 -44.92 -9.19 -20.54
C GLU A 165 -43.67 -9.14 -21.44
N SER A 166 -42.68 -8.29 -21.16
CA SER A 166 -41.43 -8.26 -21.94
C SER A 166 -40.53 -9.47 -21.61
N SER A 167 -40.75 -10.56 -22.36
CA SER A 167 -39.91 -11.75 -22.58
C SER A 167 -38.59 -11.86 -21.80
N ILE A 168 -38.71 -12.30 -20.53
CA ILE A 168 -37.62 -12.88 -19.73
C ILE A 168 -37.21 -14.25 -20.32
N LYS A 169 -36.75 -14.29 -21.57
CA LYS A 169 -36.30 -15.50 -22.27
C LYS A 169 -34.94 -15.35 -22.92
N ALA A 170 -34.33 -14.17 -22.90
CA ALA A 170 -33.08 -13.90 -23.60
C ALA A 170 -31.81 -14.47 -22.92
N GLY A 171 -31.91 -15.14 -21.78
CA GLY A 171 -30.75 -15.60 -21.01
C GLY A 171 -30.82 -17.01 -20.42
N LYS A 172 -31.78 -17.86 -20.84
CA LYS A 172 -31.79 -19.26 -20.41
C LYS A 172 -30.97 -20.11 -21.37
N VAL A 173 -30.04 -20.90 -20.83
CA VAL A 173 -29.31 -21.94 -21.57
C VAL A 173 -30.36 -22.87 -22.24
N PRO A 174 -30.17 -23.29 -23.51
CA PRO A 174 -31.14 -24.14 -24.18
C PRO A 174 -31.40 -25.42 -23.36
N GLU A 175 -32.67 -25.76 -23.13
CA GLU A 175 -33.12 -26.85 -22.24
C GLU A 175 -32.70 -28.28 -22.67
N GLY A 176 -31.82 -28.42 -23.67
CA GLY A 176 -31.32 -29.69 -24.19
C GLY A 176 -29.80 -29.88 -24.13
N LEU A 177 -29.03 -28.93 -23.60
CA LEU A 177 -27.57 -29.07 -23.47
C LEU A 177 -27.22 -29.89 -22.23
N THR A 178 -26.81 -31.14 -22.42
CA THR A 178 -26.31 -31.99 -21.34
C THR A 178 -24.86 -31.62 -20.99
N VAL A 179 -24.47 -31.83 -19.74
CA VAL A 179 -23.12 -31.51 -19.23
C VAL A 179 -22.03 -32.21 -20.05
N GLU A 180 -22.31 -33.41 -20.55
CA GLU A 180 -21.40 -34.22 -21.37
C GLU A 180 -21.10 -33.57 -22.73
N GLN A 181 -22.11 -32.97 -23.39
CA GLN A 181 -21.92 -32.28 -24.66
C GLN A 181 -21.02 -31.04 -24.50
N LEU A 182 -21.21 -30.30 -23.40
CA LEU A 182 -20.37 -29.16 -23.05
C LEU A 182 -18.92 -29.56 -22.72
N GLN A 183 -18.72 -30.76 -22.17
CA GLN A 183 -17.39 -31.29 -21.88
C GLN A 183 -16.66 -31.71 -23.15
N GLN A 184 -17.35 -32.39 -24.08
CA GLN A 184 -16.81 -32.74 -25.39
C GLN A 184 -16.45 -31.51 -26.22
N GLN A 185 -17.30 -30.47 -26.20
CA GLN A 185 -17.01 -29.22 -26.91
C GLN A 185 -15.74 -28.55 -26.35
N ARG A 186 -15.57 -28.53 -25.02
CA ARG A 186 -14.36 -28.00 -24.38
C ARG A 186 -13.11 -28.79 -24.73
N GLU A 187 -13.20 -30.11 -24.79
CA GLU A 187 -12.07 -30.98 -25.16
C GLU A 187 -11.65 -30.77 -26.62
N GLN A 188 -12.61 -30.59 -27.53
CA GLN A 188 -12.34 -30.27 -28.94
C GLN A 188 -11.66 -28.90 -29.09
N GLU A 189 -12.11 -27.89 -28.35
CA GLU A 189 -11.47 -26.57 -28.33
C GLU A 189 -10.02 -26.66 -27.80
N PHE A 190 -9.80 -27.43 -26.74
CA PHE A 190 -8.44 -27.69 -26.19
C PHE A 190 -7.51 -28.37 -27.20
N GLN A 191 -8.01 -29.34 -27.97
CA GLN A 191 -7.23 -30.00 -29.02
C GLN A 191 -6.89 -29.05 -30.17
N ASN A 192 -7.83 -28.20 -30.60
CA ASN A 192 -7.59 -27.21 -31.65
C ASN A 192 -6.57 -26.14 -31.24
N LEU A 193 -6.57 -25.75 -29.95
CA LEU A 193 -5.59 -24.81 -29.39
C LEU A 193 -4.18 -25.41 -29.32
N THR A 194 -4.06 -26.69 -28.98
CA THR A 194 -2.76 -27.38 -28.86
C THR A 194 -2.16 -27.75 -30.23
N ALA A 195 -2.98 -28.11 -31.22
CA ALA A 195 -2.54 -28.40 -32.58
C ALA A 195 -1.95 -27.16 -33.29
N ASN A 196 -2.57 -26.00 -33.13
CA ASN A 196 -2.09 -24.73 -33.71
C ASN A 196 -0.82 -24.18 -33.02
N GLY A 197 -0.49 -24.62 -31.81
CA GLY A 197 0.74 -24.24 -31.11
C GLY A 197 2.01 -24.86 -31.69
N ASN A 198 1.92 -26.04 -32.31
CA ASN A 198 3.08 -26.76 -32.86
C ASN A 198 3.46 -26.33 -34.28
N GLN A 199 2.57 -25.67 -35.03
CA GLN A 199 2.90 -25.11 -36.36
C GLN A 199 3.64 -23.77 -36.30
N ARG A 200 3.76 -23.14 -35.12
CA ARG A 200 4.49 -21.87 -34.93
C ARG A 200 5.93 -22.05 -34.44
N ARG A 201 6.45 -23.29 -34.41
CA ARG A 201 7.83 -23.62 -34.03
C ARG A 201 8.55 -24.39 -35.15
N ILE A 202 8.53 -23.85 -36.36
CA ILE A 202 9.52 -24.09 -37.42
C ILE A 202 9.80 -22.75 -38.07
#